data_AF-A0A1A2DYC2-F1
#
_entry.id   AF-A0A1A2DYC2-F1
#
_cell.length_a   1.000
_cell.length_b   1.000
_cell.length_c   1.000
_cell.angle_alpha   90.00
_cell.angle_beta   90.00
_cell.angle_gamma   90.00
#
_symmetry.space_group_name_H-M   'P 1'
#
loop_
_entity.id
_entity.type
_entity.pdbx_description
1 polymer ?
#
loop_
_entity_poly.entity_id
_entity_poly.type
_entity_poly.pdbx_seq_one_letter_code
_entity_poly.pdbx_strand_id
1 'polypeptide(L)'
;QRRLPDTAVLPVDEVASRSELLILAVPDAELEKLVSGLAATGSVRSGTIVAHTSGANGIAVLAPLTSQGCIPLAIHPAMTFTGTDEDIDRLADTCFGVTAADEVGYAIAQSLVLEIGGEPFRVREDARTLYHAALAHASNHLVTVLLDAVEGLRSALWGQELLGQELVGDAPGGLPERVVGPLARASLENALQRGQAALTGPVARGDAAAVARHLEALTEVNPELAQAYRANSLRSAQRAHAPDEVVAVLAADPDRGGSSRRTEMGR
;
A
#
# COMPACT_ATOMS: atom_id res chain seq x y z
N GLN A 1 10.07 -23.57 9.98
CA GLN A 1 9.86 -24.84 10.74
C GLN A 1 8.39 -25.23 10.86
N ARG A 2 7.44 -24.35 11.21
CA ARG A 2 6.01 -24.75 11.33
C ARG A 2 5.34 -25.21 10.01
N ARG A 3 5.61 -24.53 8.89
CA ARG A 3 4.92 -24.78 7.60
C ARG A 3 5.62 -25.80 6.70
N LEU A 4 6.93 -25.94 6.85
CA LEU A 4 7.79 -26.82 6.07
C LEU A 4 8.79 -27.51 7.03
N PRO A 5 8.30 -28.42 7.90
CA PRO A 5 9.10 -29.00 8.97
C PRO A 5 10.24 -29.88 8.45
N ASP A 6 10.02 -30.56 7.33
CA ASP A 6 10.98 -31.50 6.73
C ASP A 6 11.90 -30.84 5.69
N THR A 7 11.79 -29.52 5.49
CA THR A 7 12.62 -28.81 4.52
C THR A 7 14.01 -28.55 5.08
N ALA A 8 15.02 -29.00 4.33
CA ALA A 8 16.42 -28.73 4.65
C ALA A 8 16.72 -27.23 4.57
N VAL A 9 17.37 -26.69 5.62
CA VAL A 9 17.90 -25.32 5.63
C VAL A 9 19.39 -25.42 5.33
N LEU A 10 19.80 -24.91 4.17
CA LEU A 10 21.15 -25.04 3.63
C LEU A 10 21.72 -23.67 3.25
N PRO A 11 23.05 -23.57 3.04
CA PRO A 11 23.66 -22.42 2.39
C PRO A 11 23.00 -22.11 1.03
N VAL A 12 22.95 -20.83 0.69
CA VAL A 12 22.20 -20.31 -0.48
C VAL A 12 22.68 -20.94 -1.79
N ASP A 13 23.98 -21.13 -1.94
CA ASP A 13 24.63 -21.76 -3.10
C ASP A 13 24.29 -23.25 -3.22
N GLU A 14 24.23 -23.97 -2.10
CA GLU A 14 23.81 -25.37 -2.07
C GLU A 14 22.33 -25.54 -2.47
N VAL A 15 21.45 -24.68 -1.96
CA VAL A 15 20.03 -24.66 -2.37
C VAL A 15 19.95 -24.45 -3.88
N ALA A 16 20.60 -23.40 -4.39
CA ALA A 16 20.54 -23.04 -5.80
C ALA A 16 21.08 -24.16 -6.72
N SER A 17 22.14 -24.86 -6.32
CA SER A 17 22.72 -25.96 -7.09
C SER A 17 21.81 -27.19 -7.24
N ARG A 18 20.82 -27.34 -6.35
CA ARG A 18 19.88 -28.46 -6.31
C ARG A 18 18.50 -28.11 -6.86
N SER A 19 18.20 -26.82 -7.03
CA SER A 19 16.89 -26.32 -7.46
C SER A 19 16.66 -26.37 -8.98
N GLU A 20 15.46 -26.77 -9.37
CA GLU A 20 14.90 -26.58 -10.72
C GLU A 20 14.08 -25.28 -10.79
N LEU A 21 13.44 -24.92 -9.67
CA LEU A 21 12.80 -23.64 -9.39
C LEU A 21 13.44 -23.03 -8.14
N LEU A 22 13.92 -21.79 -8.27
CA LEU A 22 14.47 -20.99 -7.18
C LEU A 22 13.58 -19.78 -6.95
N ILE A 23 13.03 -19.65 -5.74
CA ILE A 23 12.17 -18.53 -5.34
C ILE A 23 12.94 -17.59 -4.40
N LEU A 24 13.13 -16.35 -4.82
CA LEU A 24 13.80 -15.28 -4.07
C LEU A 24 12.75 -14.42 -3.36
N ALA A 25 12.43 -14.79 -2.11
CA ALA A 25 11.48 -14.09 -1.25
C ALA A 25 12.22 -13.32 -0.14
N VAL A 26 13.02 -12.32 -0.54
CA VAL A 26 13.80 -11.45 0.35
C VAL A 26 13.30 -10.00 0.27
N PRO A 27 13.64 -9.13 1.23
CA PRO A 27 13.35 -7.71 1.11
C PRO A 27 13.90 -7.12 -0.19
N ASP A 28 13.15 -6.20 -0.79
CA ASP A 28 13.50 -5.59 -2.09
C ASP A 28 14.93 -5.03 -2.12
N ALA A 29 15.38 -4.41 -1.02
CA ALA A 29 16.72 -3.82 -0.89
C ALA A 29 17.88 -4.85 -0.95
N GLU A 30 17.60 -6.12 -0.68
CA GLU A 30 18.60 -7.19 -0.68
C GLU A 30 18.58 -8.03 -1.97
N LEU A 31 17.54 -7.90 -2.80
CA LEU A 31 17.33 -8.73 -3.99
C LEU A 31 18.49 -8.64 -4.99
N GLU A 32 18.93 -7.42 -5.33
CA GLU A 32 20.01 -7.20 -6.31
C GLU A 32 21.35 -7.80 -5.84
N LYS A 33 21.69 -7.60 -4.56
CA LYS A 33 22.90 -8.17 -3.95
C LYS A 33 22.86 -9.68 -3.92
N LEU A 34 21.71 -10.26 -3.56
CA LEU A 34 21.52 -11.72 -3.53
C LEU A 34 21.69 -12.32 -4.94
N VAL A 35 21.06 -11.72 -5.95
CA VAL A 35 21.17 -12.19 -7.34
C VAL A 35 22.62 -12.11 -7.83
N SER A 36 23.29 -10.99 -7.58
CA SER A 36 24.69 -10.80 -7.98
C SER A 36 25.62 -11.80 -7.28
N GLY A 37 25.39 -12.05 -5.99
CA GLY A 37 26.12 -13.06 -5.22
C GLY A 37 25.93 -14.47 -5.76
N LEU A 38 24.68 -14.87 -6.01
CA LEU A 38 24.32 -16.17 -6.62
C LEU A 38 24.92 -16.34 -8.02
N ALA A 39 24.94 -15.29 -8.84
CA ALA A 39 25.58 -15.35 -10.14
C ALA A 39 27.10 -15.54 -10.01
N ALA A 40 27.73 -14.90 -9.03
CA ALA A 40 29.18 -15.00 -8.81
C ALA A 40 29.63 -16.39 -8.30
N THR A 41 28.77 -17.14 -7.61
CA THR A 41 29.09 -18.52 -7.20
C THR A 41 29.10 -19.49 -8.38
N GLY A 42 28.39 -19.17 -9.48
CA GLY A 42 28.17 -20.09 -10.60
C GLY A 42 27.42 -21.36 -10.21
N SER A 43 26.74 -21.36 -9.06
CA SER A 43 26.07 -22.56 -8.53
C SER A 43 24.69 -22.77 -9.13
N VAL A 44 24.09 -21.75 -9.76
CA VAL A 44 22.78 -21.86 -10.40
C VAL A 44 22.93 -22.53 -11.77
N ARG A 45 22.18 -23.62 -12.00
CA ARG A 45 22.28 -24.37 -13.25
C ARG A 45 21.57 -23.62 -14.39
N SER A 46 22.12 -23.72 -15.60
CA SER A 46 21.43 -23.26 -16.80
C SER A 46 20.07 -23.97 -16.93
N GLY A 47 19.04 -23.23 -17.32
CA GLY A 47 17.66 -23.71 -17.40
C GLY A 47 16.88 -23.67 -16.08
N THR A 48 17.51 -23.36 -14.94
CA THR A 48 16.79 -23.14 -13.68
C THR A 48 15.82 -21.97 -13.84
N ILE A 49 14.58 -22.16 -13.39
CA ILE A 49 13.59 -21.09 -13.28
C ILE A 49 13.91 -20.30 -12.02
N VAL A 50 14.11 -18.99 -12.15
CA VAL A 50 14.40 -18.09 -11.03
C VAL A 50 13.26 -17.09 -10.92
N ALA A 51 12.48 -17.19 -9.86
CA ALA A 51 11.37 -16.30 -9.58
C ALA A 51 11.69 -15.41 -8.37
N HIS A 52 11.31 -14.14 -8.39
CA HIS A 52 11.25 -13.31 -7.17
C HIS A 52 9.83 -12.85 -6.90
N THR A 53 9.56 -12.46 -5.65
CA THR A 53 8.22 -12.00 -5.22
C THR A 53 8.08 -10.49 -5.08
N SER A 54 9.12 -9.72 -5.38
CA SER A 54 9.07 -8.25 -5.35
C SER A 54 7.97 -7.67 -6.26
N GLY A 55 7.20 -6.72 -5.73
CA GLY A 55 6.20 -5.96 -6.48
C GLY A 55 6.81 -4.82 -7.30
N ALA A 56 7.87 -4.21 -6.77
CA ALA A 56 8.53 -3.03 -7.33
C ALA A 56 9.56 -3.37 -8.42
N ASN A 57 10.17 -4.56 -8.34
CA ASN A 57 11.16 -5.00 -9.32
C ASN A 57 10.52 -5.83 -10.44
N GLY A 58 11.05 -5.66 -11.65
CA GLY A 58 10.79 -6.57 -12.77
C GLY A 58 11.93 -7.57 -12.94
N ILE A 59 11.97 -8.28 -14.07
CA ILE A 59 12.96 -9.33 -14.31
C ILE A 59 14.38 -8.79 -14.56
N ALA A 60 14.55 -7.49 -14.84
CA ALA A 60 15.87 -6.93 -15.12
C ALA A 60 16.86 -7.13 -13.96
N VAL A 61 16.38 -7.16 -12.72
CA VAL A 61 17.21 -7.45 -11.53
C VAL A 61 17.82 -8.86 -11.59
N LEU A 62 17.21 -9.79 -12.33
CA LEU A 62 17.67 -11.17 -12.53
C LEU A 62 18.69 -11.33 -13.67
N ALA A 63 19.04 -10.25 -14.39
CA ALA A 63 19.91 -10.30 -15.55
C ALA A 63 21.25 -11.05 -15.35
N PRO A 64 21.95 -10.94 -14.19
CA PRO A 64 23.15 -11.73 -13.94
C PRO A 64 22.93 -13.25 -14.08
N LEU A 65 21.82 -13.77 -13.56
CA LEU A 65 21.45 -15.18 -13.66
C LEU A 65 20.90 -15.54 -15.05
N THR A 66 20.16 -14.63 -15.68
CA THR A 66 19.70 -14.80 -17.07
C THR A 66 20.87 -14.96 -18.03
N SER A 67 21.97 -14.23 -17.82
CA SER A 67 23.19 -14.35 -18.63
C SER A 67 23.86 -15.73 -18.54
N GLN A 68 23.53 -16.50 -17.50
CA GLN A 68 23.99 -17.87 -17.26
C GLN A 68 22.98 -18.93 -17.74
N GLY A 69 21.95 -18.52 -18.49
CA GLY A 69 20.95 -19.41 -19.07
C GLY A 69 19.76 -19.72 -18.16
N CYS A 70 19.57 -18.98 -17.06
CA CYS A 70 18.38 -19.12 -16.21
C CYS A 70 17.15 -18.47 -16.85
N ILE A 71 15.95 -18.93 -16.46
CA ILE A 71 14.65 -18.40 -16.91
C ILE A 71 14.12 -17.43 -15.84
N PRO A 72 14.14 -16.10 -16.07
CA PRO A 72 13.79 -15.13 -15.04
C PRO A 72 12.28 -14.86 -14.99
N LEU A 73 11.70 -14.83 -13.80
CA LEU A 73 10.29 -14.52 -13.55
C LEU A 73 10.15 -13.53 -12.38
N ALA A 74 9.25 -12.56 -12.51
CA ALA A 74 8.79 -11.73 -11.41
C ALA A 74 7.33 -12.11 -11.13
N ILE A 75 7.05 -12.71 -9.97
CA ILE A 75 5.72 -13.24 -9.60
C ILE A 75 5.31 -12.64 -8.25
N HIS A 76 4.53 -11.56 -8.30
CA HIS A 76 4.14 -10.82 -7.10
C HIS A 76 2.70 -11.11 -6.69
N PRO A 77 2.43 -11.78 -5.55
CA PRO A 77 1.10 -11.85 -4.96
C PRO A 77 0.63 -10.46 -4.52
N ALA A 78 -0.45 -9.93 -5.10
CA ALA A 78 -0.99 -8.61 -4.77
C ALA A 78 -1.83 -8.62 -3.48
N MET A 79 -1.21 -8.99 -2.35
CA MET A 79 -1.84 -9.02 -1.04
C MET A 79 -0.89 -8.53 0.06
N THR A 80 -1.45 -8.14 1.20
CA THR A 80 -0.69 -7.88 2.43
C THR A 80 -0.59 -9.15 3.26
N PHE A 81 0.65 -9.59 3.49
CA PHE A 81 0.97 -10.67 4.42
C PHE A 81 1.04 -10.15 5.85
N THR A 82 0.39 -10.87 6.76
CA THR A 82 0.34 -10.59 8.20
C THR A 82 1.22 -11.52 9.03
N GLY A 83 1.72 -12.61 8.44
CA GLY A 83 2.45 -13.68 9.09
C GLY A 83 1.54 -14.72 9.76
N THR A 84 0.22 -14.64 9.56
CA THR A 84 -0.78 -15.52 10.17
C THR A 84 -1.22 -16.64 9.22
N ASP A 85 -1.98 -17.62 9.70
CA ASP A 85 -2.49 -18.71 8.84
C ASP A 85 -3.54 -18.25 7.84
N GLU A 86 -4.25 -17.17 8.13
CA GLU A 86 -5.21 -16.56 7.20
C GLU A 86 -4.53 -16.10 5.90
N ASP A 87 -3.24 -15.79 5.93
CA ASP A 87 -2.49 -15.44 4.71
C ASP A 87 -2.44 -16.62 3.71
N ILE A 88 -2.45 -17.86 4.18
CA ILE A 88 -2.43 -19.05 3.30
C ILE A 88 -3.75 -19.15 2.55
N ASP A 89 -4.87 -19.02 3.27
CA ASP A 89 -6.20 -19.11 2.69
C ASP A 89 -6.42 -17.97 1.68
N ARG A 90 -5.96 -16.75 2.01
CA ARG A 90 -6.05 -15.59 1.13
C ARG A 90 -5.15 -15.68 -0.11
N LEU A 91 -4.02 -16.39 -0.03
CA LEU A 91 -3.08 -16.52 -1.14
C LEU A 91 -3.72 -17.22 -2.34
N ALA A 92 -4.59 -18.20 -2.08
CA ALA A 92 -5.28 -18.96 -3.12
C ALA A 92 -6.21 -18.08 -3.96
N ASP A 93 -6.84 -17.04 -3.39
CA ASP A 93 -7.75 -16.16 -4.14
C ASP A 93 -7.09 -14.83 -4.56
N THR A 94 -5.76 -14.75 -4.49
CA THR A 94 -5.01 -13.51 -4.78
C THR A 94 -4.66 -13.40 -6.27
N CYS A 95 -4.74 -12.19 -6.82
CA CYS A 95 -4.20 -11.90 -8.14
C CYS A 95 -2.66 -11.73 -8.08
N PHE A 96 -1.94 -12.29 -9.06
CA PHE A 96 -0.48 -12.24 -9.14
C PHE A 96 -0.01 -11.42 -10.34
N GLY A 97 0.75 -10.36 -10.07
CA GLY A 97 1.40 -9.56 -11.09
C GLY A 97 2.65 -10.26 -11.62
N VAL A 98 2.61 -10.67 -12.89
CA VAL A 98 3.67 -11.44 -13.56
C VAL A 98 4.42 -10.61 -14.59
N THR A 99 5.74 -10.61 -14.51
CA THR A 99 6.63 -10.17 -15.60
C THR A 99 7.54 -11.34 -15.99
N ALA A 100 7.70 -11.57 -17.28
CA ALA A 100 8.55 -12.63 -17.85
C ALA A 100 9.22 -12.11 -19.12
N ALA A 101 10.32 -12.76 -19.52
CA ALA A 101 11.12 -12.33 -20.67
C ALA A 101 10.41 -12.57 -22.02
N ASP A 102 9.60 -13.63 -22.08
CA ASP A 102 8.88 -14.06 -23.26
C ASP A 102 7.59 -14.81 -22.90
N GLU A 103 6.88 -15.30 -23.93
CA GLU A 103 5.64 -16.06 -23.79
C GLU A 103 5.83 -17.41 -23.08
N VAL A 104 7.00 -18.04 -23.22
CA VAL A 104 7.30 -19.32 -22.56
C VAL A 104 7.46 -19.10 -21.06
N GLY A 105 8.24 -18.10 -20.67
CA GLY A 105 8.38 -17.70 -19.26
C GLY A 105 7.05 -17.28 -18.64
N TYR A 106 6.21 -16.54 -19.39
CA TYR A 106 4.89 -16.18 -18.90
C TYR A 106 3.99 -17.40 -18.69
N ALA A 107 4.00 -18.37 -19.61
CA ALA A 107 3.23 -19.62 -19.46
C ALA A 107 3.67 -20.40 -18.22
N ILE A 108 4.98 -20.49 -17.95
CA ILE A 108 5.53 -21.11 -16.73
C ILE A 108 5.01 -20.40 -15.48
N ALA A 109 5.14 -19.07 -15.41
CA ALA A 109 4.65 -18.30 -14.27
C ALA A 109 3.14 -18.44 -14.07
N GLN A 110 2.37 -18.43 -15.15
CA GLN A 110 0.94 -18.63 -15.13
C GLN A 110 0.58 -20.01 -14.55
N SER A 111 1.25 -21.09 -14.98
CA SER A 111 1.03 -22.42 -14.41
C SER A 111 1.34 -22.48 -12.92
N LEU A 112 2.45 -21.88 -12.47
CA LEU A 112 2.82 -21.84 -11.06
C LEU A 112 1.76 -21.12 -10.20
N VAL A 113 1.24 -20.00 -10.71
CA VAL A 113 0.21 -19.23 -10.00
C VAL A 113 -1.12 -19.98 -9.95
N LEU A 114 -1.56 -20.56 -11.07
CA LEU A 114 -2.82 -21.31 -11.12
C LEU A 114 -2.79 -22.56 -10.24
N GLU A 115 -1.65 -23.24 -10.14
CA GLU A 115 -1.49 -24.44 -9.29
C GLU A 115 -1.70 -24.14 -7.81
N ILE A 116 -1.40 -22.91 -7.37
CA ILE A 116 -1.64 -22.46 -5.99
C ILE A 116 -2.99 -21.76 -5.81
N GLY A 117 -3.86 -21.81 -6.83
CA GLY A 117 -5.21 -21.24 -6.83
C GLY A 117 -5.30 -19.79 -7.34
N GLY A 118 -4.18 -19.07 -7.41
CA GLY A 118 -4.16 -17.64 -7.70
C GLY A 118 -4.52 -17.26 -9.15
N GLU A 119 -4.73 -15.97 -9.37
CA GLU A 119 -5.08 -15.43 -10.69
C GLU A 119 -3.92 -14.63 -11.32
N PRO A 120 -3.22 -15.13 -12.35
CA PRO A 120 -2.08 -14.42 -12.92
C PRO A 120 -2.52 -13.34 -13.93
N PHE A 121 -1.88 -12.17 -13.88
CA PHE A 121 -2.02 -11.12 -14.89
C PHE A 121 -0.66 -10.51 -15.26
N ARG A 122 -0.57 -9.90 -16.44
CA ARG A 122 0.69 -9.32 -16.94
C ARG A 122 0.96 -7.94 -16.36
N VAL A 123 2.22 -7.72 -15.99
CA VAL A 123 2.79 -6.41 -15.67
C VAL A 123 4.01 -6.20 -16.55
N ARG A 124 4.01 -5.13 -17.35
CA ARG A 124 5.17 -4.75 -18.15
C ARG A 124 6.34 -4.38 -17.25
N GLU A 125 7.55 -4.69 -17.69
CA GLU A 125 8.79 -4.35 -16.98
C GLU A 125 8.84 -2.86 -16.59
N ASP A 126 8.59 -1.98 -17.55
CA ASP A 126 8.62 -0.53 -17.38
C ASP A 126 7.44 0.05 -16.56
N ALA A 127 6.42 -0.77 -16.29
CA ALA A 127 5.26 -0.38 -15.51
C ALA A 127 5.36 -0.81 -14.04
N ARG A 128 6.37 -1.60 -13.65
CA ARG A 128 6.49 -2.18 -12.29
C ARG A 128 6.48 -1.14 -11.18
N THR A 129 7.18 -0.02 -11.37
CA THR A 129 7.17 1.09 -10.39
C THR A 129 5.77 1.69 -10.22
N LEU A 130 5.06 1.95 -11.32
CA LEU A 130 3.69 2.50 -11.27
C LEU A 130 2.72 1.48 -10.67
N TYR A 131 2.83 0.21 -11.07
CA TYR A 131 2.05 -0.90 -10.52
C TYR A 131 2.20 -0.99 -9.00
N HIS A 132 3.44 -1.02 -8.49
CA HIS A 132 3.70 -1.10 -7.07
C HIS A 132 3.22 0.15 -6.32
N ALA A 133 3.43 1.34 -6.88
CA ALA A 133 2.94 2.58 -6.31
C ALA A 133 1.40 2.60 -6.21
N ALA A 134 0.69 2.09 -7.22
CA ALA A 134 -0.77 1.97 -7.19
C ALA A 134 -1.25 1.01 -6.09
N LEU A 135 -0.59 -0.14 -5.92
CA LEU A 135 -0.91 -1.09 -4.86
C LEU A 135 -0.65 -0.50 -3.47
N ALA A 136 0.53 0.09 -3.25
CA ALA A 136 0.86 0.76 -1.99
C ALA A 136 -0.11 1.91 -1.67
N HIS A 137 -0.61 2.61 -2.69
CA HIS A 137 -1.62 3.65 -2.53
C HIS A 137 -2.99 3.08 -2.12
N ALA A 138 -3.35 1.89 -2.61
CA ALA A 138 -4.60 1.21 -2.26
C ALA A 138 -4.56 0.46 -0.92
N SER A 139 -3.37 0.15 -0.38
CA SER A 139 -3.20 -0.57 0.88
C SER A 139 -2.59 0.30 1.99
N ASN A 140 -1.33 0.68 1.86
CA ASN A 140 -0.57 1.34 2.93
C ASN A 140 -1.15 2.71 3.28
N HIS A 141 -1.50 3.52 2.27
CA HIS A 141 -2.11 4.82 2.54
C HIS A 141 -3.52 4.71 3.12
N LEU A 142 -4.24 3.62 2.84
CA LEU A 142 -5.54 3.38 3.48
C LEU A 142 -5.37 3.24 5.00
N VAL A 143 -4.31 2.56 5.46
CA VAL A 143 -3.98 2.48 6.89
C VAL A 143 -3.74 3.88 7.47
N THR A 144 -2.91 4.71 6.81
CA THR A 144 -2.63 6.07 7.25
C THR A 144 -3.90 6.91 7.38
N VAL A 145 -4.72 6.97 6.33
CA VAL A 145 -5.97 7.76 6.33
C VAL A 145 -6.94 7.31 7.42
N LEU A 146 -7.00 6.00 7.70
CA LEU A 146 -7.88 5.48 8.75
C LEU A 146 -7.37 5.81 10.15
N LEU A 147 -6.06 5.74 10.38
CA LEU A 147 -5.46 6.10 11.66
C LEU A 147 -5.60 7.61 11.92
N ASP A 148 -5.41 8.45 10.91
CA ASP A 148 -5.67 9.89 10.96
C ASP A 148 -7.14 10.20 11.34
N ALA A 149 -8.09 9.50 10.71
CA ALA A 149 -9.51 9.66 11.02
C ALA A 149 -9.85 9.20 12.46
N VAL A 150 -9.21 8.13 12.93
CA VAL A 150 -9.34 7.62 14.30
C VAL A 150 -8.75 8.60 15.31
N GLU A 151 -7.59 9.21 15.04
CA GLU A 151 -6.97 10.24 15.89
C GLU A 151 -7.88 11.46 16.05
N GLY A 152 -8.38 12.01 14.93
CA GLY A 152 -9.29 13.15 14.96
C GLY A 152 -10.59 12.84 15.70
N LEU A 153 -11.17 11.65 15.46
CA LEU A 153 -12.39 11.24 16.16
C LEU A 153 -12.14 10.97 17.65
N ARG A 154 -10.99 10.38 18.02
CA ARG A 154 -10.60 10.18 19.42
C ARG A 154 -10.55 11.50 20.16
N SER A 155 -9.92 12.52 19.57
CA SER A 155 -9.87 13.87 20.15
C SER A 155 -11.27 14.49 20.32
N ALA A 156 -12.16 14.28 19.35
CA ALA A 156 -13.54 14.79 19.41
C ALA A 156 -14.44 14.08 20.46
N LEU A 157 -14.12 12.84 20.84
CA LEU A 157 -14.93 12.05 21.78
C LEU A 157 -14.36 12.03 23.21
N TRP A 158 -13.08 12.32 23.38
CA TRP A 158 -12.39 12.23 24.67
C TRP A 158 -13.02 13.12 25.74
N GLY A 159 -13.17 12.58 26.96
CA GLY A 159 -13.58 13.34 28.14
C GLY A 159 -15.09 13.62 28.24
N GLN A 160 -15.89 12.98 27.39
CA GLN A 160 -17.36 13.06 27.39
C GLN A 160 -18.02 11.82 28.02
N GLU A 161 -17.23 10.89 28.57
CA GLU A 161 -17.72 9.61 29.06
C GLU A 161 -18.46 9.74 30.40
N LEU A 162 -19.61 9.07 30.49
CA LEU A 162 -20.37 8.94 31.73
C LEU A 162 -19.87 7.74 32.55
N LEU A 163 -20.17 7.75 33.85
CA LEU A 163 -19.88 6.63 34.74
C LEU A 163 -20.44 5.31 34.18
N GLY A 164 -19.55 4.33 33.99
CA GLY A 164 -19.89 3.00 33.45
C GLY A 164 -19.80 2.88 31.93
N GLN A 165 -19.47 3.95 31.21
CA GLN A 165 -19.14 3.87 29.78
C GLN A 165 -17.66 3.47 29.58
N GLU A 166 -17.39 2.85 28.42
CA GLU A 166 -16.02 2.60 27.98
C GLU A 166 -15.28 3.92 27.81
N LEU A 167 -14.11 4.03 28.45
CA LEU A 167 -13.24 5.19 28.28
C LEU A 167 -12.65 5.21 26.89
N VAL A 168 -12.63 6.37 26.25
CA VAL A 168 -11.88 6.56 25.02
C VAL A 168 -10.39 6.46 25.37
N GLY A 169 -9.68 5.59 24.66
CA GLY A 169 -8.25 5.32 24.90
C GLY A 169 -7.51 5.08 23.59
N ASP A 170 -6.20 4.84 23.70
CA ASP A 170 -5.32 4.63 22.55
C ASP A 170 -5.24 3.17 22.08
N ALA A 171 -5.87 2.26 22.82
CA ALA A 171 -5.89 0.85 22.46
C ALA A 171 -6.72 0.61 21.18
N PRO A 172 -6.21 -0.18 20.22
CA PRO A 172 -6.98 -0.55 19.03
C PRO A 172 -8.29 -1.25 19.37
N GLY A 173 -9.33 -1.00 18.56
CA GLY A 173 -10.65 -1.62 18.72
C GLY A 173 -11.60 -0.90 19.69
N GLY A 174 -11.20 0.28 20.16
CA GLY A 174 -12.03 1.17 20.97
C GLY A 174 -13.21 1.78 20.20
N LEU A 175 -13.93 2.66 20.88
CA LEU A 175 -15.10 3.35 20.31
C LEU A 175 -14.79 4.09 18.98
N PRO A 176 -13.69 4.86 18.82
CA PRO A 176 -13.39 5.53 17.55
C PRO A 176 -13.26 4.58 16.37
N GLU A 177 -12.55 3.46 16.52
CA GLU A 177 -12.37 2.45 15.48
C GLU A 177 -13.70 1.78 15.11
N ARG A 178 -14.58 1.54 16.09
CA ARG A 178 -15.91 0.96 15.84
C ARG A 178 -16.84 1.91 15.10
N VAL A 179 -16.66 3.23 15.26
CA VAL A 179 -17.41 4.25 14.50
C VAL A 179 -16.84 4.38 13.08
N VAL A 180 -15.51 4.46 12.92
CA VAL A 180 -14.85 4.63 11.61
C VAL A 180 -15.00 3.39 10.74
N GLY A 181 -14.90 2.19 11.31
CA GLY A 181 -14.82 0.92 10.56
C GLY A 181 -15.95 0.71 9.55
N PRO A 182 -17.24 0.77 9.93
CA PRO A 182 -18.35 0.62 8.99
C PRO A 182 -18.37 1.68 7.88
N LEU A 183 -18.05 2.94 8.19
CA LEU A 183 -18.00 4.04 7.20
C LEU A 183 -16.87 3.84 6.19
N ALA A 184 -15.70 3.42 6.65
CA ALA A 184 -14.53 3.14 5.82
C ALA A 184 -14.80 1.98 4.84
N ARG A 185 -15.36 0.87 5.33
CA ARG A 185 -15.71 -0.29 4.48
C ARG A 185 -16.72 0.08 3.40
N ALA A 186 -17.80 0.77 3.77
CA ALA A 186 -18.79 1.23 2.81
C ALA A 186 -18.17 2.19 1.77
N SER A 187 -17.25 3.06 2.18
CA SER A 187 -16.56 3.98 1.25
C SER A 187 -15.66 3.23 0.26
N LEU A 188 -14.90 2.24 0.74
CA LEU A 188 -14.08 1.37 -0.09
C LEU A 188 -14.93 0.60 -1.12
N GLU A 189 -15.98 -0.08 -0.65
CA GLU A 189 -16.89 -0.84 -1.52
C GLU A 189 -17.55 0.04 -2.58
N ASN A 190 -18.07 1.20 -2.17
CA ASN A 190 -18.66 2.16 -3.11
C ASN A 190 -17.64 2.65 -4.14
N ALA A 191 -16.40 2.93 -3.73
CA ALA A 191 -15.35 3.37 -4.66
C ALA A 191 -15.02 2.29 -5.69
N LEU A 192 -14.93 1.03 -5.28
CA LEU A 192 -14.67 -0.10 -6.18
C LEU A 192 -15.84 -0.37 -7.14
N GLN A 193 -17.09 -0.26 -6.66
CA GLN A 193 -18.28 -0.58 -7.47
C GLN A 193 -18.76 0.58 -8.34
N ARG A 194 -18.64 1.82 -7.86
CA ARG A 194 -19.27 3.01 -8.47
C ARG A 194 -18.24 4.03 -8.97
N GLY A 195 -16.95 3.81 -8.68
CA GLY A 195 -15.86 4.69 -9.11
C GLY A 195 -16.04 6.13 -8.63
N GLN A 196 -15.84 7.09 -9.54
CA GLN A 196 -15.91 8.52 -9.25
C GLN A 196 -17.27 8.95 -8.66
N ALA A 197 -18.37 8.27 -9.00
CA ALA A 197 -19.71 8.61 -8.53
C ALA A 197 -19.92 8.32 -7.02
N ALA A 198 -19.00 7.58 -6.38
CA ALA A 198 -19.02 7.36 -4.94
C ALA A 198 -18.56 8.58 -4.12
N LEU A 199 -17.97 9.59 -4.77
CA LEU A 199 -17.44 10.76 -4.08
C LEU A 199 -18.60 11.58 -3.48
N THR A 200 -18.60 11.74 -2.16
CA THR A 200 -19.61 12.49 -1.41
C THR A 200 -18.94 13.48 -0.45
N GLY A 201 -19.72 14.09 0.45
CA GLY A 201 -19.20 15.02 1.45
C GLY A 201 -19.12 16.48 0.99
N PRO A 202 -18.59 17.37 1.84
CA PRO A 202 -18.62 18.81 1.61
C PRO A 202 -17.82 19.23 0.37
N VAL A 203 -16.69 18.58 0.09
CA VAL A 203 -15.88 18.86 -1.12
C VAL A 203 -16.67 18.57 -2.39
N ALA A 204 -17.30 17.40 -2.49
CA ALA A 204 -18.09 17.02 -3.67
C ALA A 204 -19.31 17.92 -3.89
N ARG A 205 -19.87 18.49 -2.82
CA ARG A 205 -21.02 19.40 -2.87
C ARG A 205 -20.63 20.88 -3.03
N GLY A 206 -19.34 21.22 -3.04
CA GLY A 206 -18.90 22.61 -3.15
C GLY A 206 -18.99 23.43 -1.86
N ASP A 207 -19.09 22.80 -0.69
CA ASP A 207 -19.28 23.48 0.60
C ASP A 207 -17.92 23.94 1.18
N ALA A 208 -17.40 25.04 0.65
CA ALA A 208 -16.11 25.61 1.05
C ALA A 208 -16.10 26.02 2.54
N ALA A 209 -17.23 26.48 3.07
CA ALA A 209 -17.35 26.89 4.47
C ALA A 209 -17.23 25.70 5.44
N ALA A 210 -17.84 24.56 5.11
CA ALA A 210 -17.64 23.34 5.90
C ALA A 210 -16.18 22.85 5.86
N VAL A 211 -15.55 22.88 4.68
CA VAL A 211 -14.13 22.50 4.52
C VAL A 211 -13.22 23.41 5.36
N ALA A 212 -13.47 24.73 5.39
CA ALA A 212 -12.70 25.66 6.21
C ALA A 212 -12.82 25.33 7.71
N ARG A 213 -14.04 25.10 8.21
CA ARG A 213 -14.26 24.72 9.62
C ARG A 213 -13.60 23.39 9.99
N HIS A 214 -13.60 22.41 9.07
CA HIS A 214 -12.87 21.16 9.31
C HIS A 214 -11.37 21.38 9.45
N LEU A 215 -10.77 22.20 8.57
CA LEU A 215 -9.34 22.52 8.63
C LEU A 215 -8.98 23.24 9.93
N GLU A 216 -9.80 24.17 10.41
CA GLU A 216 -9.63 24.85 11.69
C GLU A 216 -9.62 23.84 12.85
N ALA A 217 -10.67 23.01 12.94
CA ALA A 217 -10.79 22.01 14.01
C ALA A 217 -9.64 20.98 14.00
N LEU A 218 -9.22 20.51 12.82
CA LEU A 218 -8.10 19.58 12.70
C LEU A 218 -6.77 20.25 13.06
N THR A 219 -6.59 21.53 12.74
CA THR A 219 -5.36 22.28 13.09
C THR A 219 -5.22 22.44 14.59
N GLU A 220 -6.34 22.63 15.31
CA GLU A 220 -6.36 22.69 16.78
C GLU A 220 -5.94 21.35 17.42
N VAL A 221 -6.27 20.22 16.79
CA VAL A 221 -5.85 18.89 17.25
C VAL A 221 -4.39 18.62 16.91
N ASN A 222 -4.06 18.71 15.62
CA ASN A 222 -2.74 18.39 15.09
C ASN A 222 -2.57 19.02 13.68
N PRO A 223 -1.64 19.98 13.50
CA PRO A 223 -1.39 20.59 12.19
C PRO A 223 -1.02 19.60 11.07
N GLU A 224 -0.34 18.49 11.40
CA GLU A 224 0.01 17.45 10.42
C GLU A 224 -1.24 16.69 9.95
N LEU A 225 -2.19 16.43 10.85
CA LEU A 225 -3.49 15.85 10.52
C LEU A 225 -4.30 16.78 9.60
N ALA A 226 -4.28 18.08 9.86
CA ALA A 226 -4.90 19.07 8.99
C ALA A 226 -4.26 19.11 7.59
N GLN A 227 -2.93 18.94 7.51
CA GLN A 227 -2.21 18.84 6.23
C GLN A 227 -2.60 17.58 5.45
N ALA A 228 -2.71 16.43 6.11
CA ALA A 228 -3.16 15.19 5.48
C ALA A 228 -4.60 15.31 4.95
N TYR A 229 -5.51 15.86 5.75
CA TYR A 229 -6.89 16.16 5.32
C TYR A 229 -6.93 17.08 4.11
N ARG A 230 -6.11 18.15 4.11
CA ARG A 230 -5.99 19.12 3.01
C ARG A 230 -5.54 18.45 1.72
N ALA A 231 -4.49 17.62 1.76
CA ALA A 231 -3.98 16.93 0.59
C ALA A 231 -5.03 16.01 -0.06
N ASN A 232 -5.70 15.19 0.76
CA ASN A 232 -6.75 14.28 0.29
C ASN A 232 -7.99 15.03 -0.22
N SER A 233 -8.37 16.11 0.44
CA SER A 233 -9.51 16.95 0.05
C SER A 233 -9.22 17.71 -1.25
N LEU A 234 -7.99 18.19 -1.46
CA LEU A 234 -7.58 18.84 -2.71
C LEU A 234 -7.63 17.86 -3.88
N ARG A 235 -7.12 16.64 -3.67
CA ARG A 235 -7.22 15.59 -4.69
C ARG A 235 -8.68 15.25 -5.00
N SER A 236 -9.54 15.21 -3.98
CA SER A 236 -10.97 14.98 -4.15
C SER A 236 -11.65 16.12 -4.92
N ALA A 237 -11.31 17.37 -4.62
CA ALA A 237 -11.82 18.55 -5.32
C ALA A 237 -11.47 18.53 -6.81
N GLN A 238 -10.23 18.19 -7.13
CA GLN A 238 -9.77 18.03 -8.52
C GLN A 238 -10.54 16.94 -9.26
N ARG A 239 -10.76 15.78 -8.62
CA ARG A 239 -11.51 14.66 -9.23
C ARG A 239 -12.99 14.98 -9.40
N ALA A 240 -13.57 15.78 -8.51
CA ALA A 240 -14.97 16.20 -8.55
C ALA A 240 -15.23 17.39 -9.47
N HIS A 241 -14.18 18.06 -9.97
CA HIS A 241 -14.29 19.38 -10.57
C HIS A 241 -15.04 20.37 -9.66
N ALA A 242 -14.68 20.37 -8.37
CA ALA A 242 -15.31 21.23 -7.38
C ALA A 242 -15.11 22.73 -7.69
N PRO A 243 -16.00 23.61 -7.21
CA PRO A 243 -15.86 25.05 -7.40
C PRO A 243 -14.52 25.61 -6.89
N ASP A 244 -14.03 26.67 -7.54
CA ASP A 244 -12.75 27.32 -7.22
C ASP A 244 -12.67 27.77 -5.75
N GLU A 245 -13.80 28.11 -5.13
CA GLU A 245 -13.88 28.48 -3.71
C GLU A 245 -13.39 27.36 -2.79
N VAL A 246 -13.76 26.10 -3.07
CA VAL A 246 -13.29 24.93 -2.32
C VAL A 246 -11.80 24.72 -2.54
N VAL A 247 -11.33 24.85 -3.78
CA VAL A 247 -9.92 24.71 -4.14
C VAL A 247 -9.09 25.80 -3.45
N ALA A 248 -9.58 27.03 -3.39
CA ALA A 248 -8.91 28.15 -2.74
C ALA A 248 -8.72 27.94 -1.23
N VAL A 249 -9.76 27.45 -0.53
CA VAL A 249 -9.66 27.09 0.90
C VAL A 249 -8.59 26.00 1.12
N LEU A 250 -8.54 25.01 0.23
CA LEU A 250 -7.60 23.90 0.31
C LEU A 250 -6.18 24.26 -0.13
N ALA A 251 -6.00 25.23 -1.03
CA ALA A 251 -4.69 25.71 -1.48
C ALA A 251 -4.08 26.79 -0.58
N ALA A 252 -4.87 27.37 0.35
CA ALA A 252 -4.38 28.39 1.26
C ALA A 252 -3.24 27.86 2.15
N ASP A 253 -2.11 28.58 2.13
CA ASP A 253 -0.91 28.29 2.92
C ASP A 253 -1.16 28.62 4.41
N PRO A 254 -1.12 27.64 5.32
CA PRO A 254 -1.37 27.88 6.75
C PRO A 254 -0.33 28.83 7.38
N ASP A 255 0.90 28.89 6.86
CA ASP A 255 1.99 29.68 7.45
C ASP A 255 1.94 31.18 7.08
N ARG A 256 1.18 31.56 6.04
CA ARG A 256 1.08 32.97 5.61
C ARG A 256 0.11 33.82 6.45
N GLY A 257 -0.75 33.21 7.26
CA GLY A 257 -1.77 33.91 8.05
C GLY A 257 -1.28 34.45 9.41
N GLY A 258 -0.16 33.94 9.94
CA GLY A 258 0.31 34.25 11.30
C GLY A 258 1.16 35.52 11.44
N SER A 259 1.70 36.06 10.34
CA SER A 259 2.66 37.18 10.39
C SER A 259 2.00 38.56 10.49
N SER A 260 0.74 38.73 10.07
CA SER A 260 0.11 40.07 9.93
C SER A 260 -0.71 40.56 11.14
N ARG A 261 -0.70 39.89 12.30
CA ARG A 261 -1.46 40.35 13.50
C ARG A 261 -0.62 40.76 14.71
N ARG A 262 0.71 40.79 14.62
CA ARG A 262 1.60 41.32 15.68
C ARG A 262 2.31 42.60 15.25
N THR A 263 1.57 43.65 14.91
CA THR A 263 2.18 44.98 14.74
C THR A 263 1.16 46.13 14.82
N GLU A 264 0.18 46.07 15.73
CA GLU A 264 -0.68 47.24 15.98
C GLU A 264 -1.28 47.22 17.40
N MET A 265 -0.42 47.25 18.41
CA MET A 265 -0.79 47.68 19.76
C MET A 265 0.48 48.09 20.49
N GLY A 266 0.84 49.37 20.35
CA GLY A 266 2.08 49.90 20.92
C GLY A 266 2.39 51.31 20.47
N ARG A 267 1.45 52.24 20.63
CA ARG A 267 1.69 53.66 20.85
C ARG A 267 0.57 54.23 21.74
#